data_AF-Q5IAA7-F1
#
_entry.id   AF-Q5IAA7-F1
#
_cell.length_a   1.000
_cell.length_b   1.000
_cell.length_c   1.000
_cell.angle_alpha   90.00
_cell.angle_beta   90.00
_cell.angle_gamma   90.00
#
_symmetry.space_group_name_H-M   'P 1'
#
loop_
_entity.id
_entity.type
_entity.pdbx_description
1 polymer ?
#
loop_
_entity_poly.entity_id
_entity_poly.type
_entity_poly.pdbx_seq_one_letter_code
_entity_poly.pdbx_strand_id
1 'polypeptide(L)' 'RTAIHRALICKRMEGHCEAECLTFEVKIGGCRAELTPYCCKRT' A
#
# COMPACT_ATOMS: atom_id res chain seq x y z
N ARG A 1 5.55 -3.37 -15.64
CA ARG A 1 6.57 -2.43 -15.12
C ARG A 1 6.07 -1.46 -14.04
N THR A 2 4.75 -1.24 -13.87
CA THR A 2 4.18 -0.24 -12.94
C THR A 2 3.84 -0.73 -11.52
N ALA A 3 3.65 -2.04 -11.29
CA ALA A 3 3.32 -2.59 -9.97
C ALA A 3 4.49 -2.51 -8.97
N ILE A 4 5.68 -2.94 -9.38
CA ILE A 4 6.91 -2.85 -8.57
C ILE A 4 7.17 -1.39 -8.15
N HIS A 5 6.97 -0.44 -9.06
CA HIS A 5 7.15 0.97 -8.77
C HIS A 5 6.21 1.48 -7.67
N ARG A 6 4.94 1.04 -7.67
CA ARG A 6 3.95 1.42 -6.66
C ARG A 6 4.24 0.82 -5.29
N ALA A 7 4.66 -0.45 -5.24
CA ALA A 7 5.08 -1.08 -3.98
C ALA A 7 6.31 -0.38 -3.38
N LEU A 8 7.28 0.02 -4.21
CA LEU A 8 8.45 0.80 -3.77
C LEU A 8 8.06 2.19 -3.24
N ILE A 9 7.13 2.87 -3.90
CA ILE A 9 6.60 4.16 -3.42
C ILE A 9 5.90 3.97 -2.07
N CYS A 10 5.05 2.94 -1.95
CA CYS A 10 4.35 2.63 -0.70
C CYS A 10 5.35 2.43 0.46
N LYS A 11 6.39 1.62 0.23
CA LYS A 11 7.46 1.39 1.21
C LYS A 11 8.22 2.69 1.54
N ARG A 12 8.48 3.56 0.57
CA ARG A 12 9.15 4.87 0.79
C ARG A 12 8.31 5.83 1.63
N MET A 13 6.99 5.72 1.58
CA MET A 13 6.05 6.47 2.42
C MET A 13 5.86 5.85 3.81
N GLU A 14 6.63 4.81 4.15
CA GLU A 14 6.49 3.99 5.35
C GLU A 14 5.12 3.29 5.45
N GLY A 15 4.51 3.04 4.30
CA GLY A 15 3.33 2.19 4.17
C GLY A 15 3.68 0.74 3.85
N HIS A 16 2.67 -0.10 3.88
CA HIS A 16 2.73 -1.51 3.47
C HIS A 16 1.51 -1.85 2.60
N CYS A 17 1.65 -2.91 1.80
CA CYS A 17 0.64 -3.28 0.82
C CYS A 17 -0.32 -4.31 1.39
N GLU A 18 -1.62 -4.00 1.41
CA GLU A 18 -2.64 -4.87 1.97
C GLU A 18 -3.86 -5.05 1.07
N ALA A 19 -4.61 -6.13 1.34
CA ALA A 19 -5.90 -6.44 0.72
C ALA A 19 -6.94 -5.37 1.08
N GLU A 20 -6.96 -4.97 2.35
CA GLU A 20 -7.77 -3.91 2.98
C GLU A 20 -6.95 -3.27 4.10
N CYS A 21 -7.09 -1.96 4.35
CA CYS A 21 -6.41 -1.33 5.48
C CYS A 21 -7.12 -1.66 6.78
N LEU A 22 -6.35 -1.84 7.86
CA LEU A 22 -6.92 -2.06 9.19
C LEU A 22 -7.64 -0.80 9.71
N THR A 23 -8.48 -0.95 10.72
CA THR A 23 -9.29 0.15 11.29
C THR A 23 -8.45 1.28 11.88
N PHE A 24 -7.20 1.01 12.27
CA PHE A 24 -6.23 1.99 12.79
C PHE A 24 -5.23 2.46 11.72
N GLU A 25 -5.48 2.16 10.44
CA GLU A 25 -4.62 2.53 9.33
C GLU A 25 -5.36 3.39 8.32
N VAL A 26 -4.60 4.25 7.66
CA VAL A 26 -5.09 5.11 6.59
C VAL A 26 -4.62 4.58 5.25
N LYS A 27 -5.53 4.56 4.28
CA LYS A 27 -5.21 4.28 2.87
C LYS A 27 -4.54 5.51 2.26
N ILE A 28 -3.26 5.39 1.95
CA ILE A 28 -2.44 6.48 1.39
C ILE A 28 -2.16 6.31 -0.11
N GLY A 29 -2.54 5.18 -0.70
CA GLY A 29 -2.33 4.91 -2.12
C GLY A 29 -2.71 3.49 -2.52
N GLY A 30 -2.05 2.98 -3.57
CA GLY A 30 -2.24 1.59 -4.01
C GLY A 30 -0.95 0.94 -4.51
N CYS A 31 -0.83 -0.37 -4.29
CA CYS A 31 0.36 -1.16 -4.62
C CYS A 31 0.26 -1.98 -5.91
N ARG A 32 -0.96 -2.20 -6.43
CA ARG A 32 -1.22 -2.98 -7.67
C ARG A 32 -0.57 -4.38 -7.65
N ALA A 33 -0.64 -5.07 -6.52
CA ALA A 33 -0.58 -6.52 -6.45
C ALA A 33 -2.03 -7.03 -6.47
N GLU A 34 -2.33 -8.08 -7.24
CA GLU A 34 -3.71 -8.58 -7.40
C GLU A 34 -4.38 -8.90 -6.06
N LEU A 35 -3.59 -9.33 -5.07
CA LEU A 35 -4.06 -9.68 -3.73
C LEU A 35 -3.92 -8.55 -2.70
N THR A 36 -3.07 -7.55 -2.95
CA THR A 36 -2.81 -6.44 -2.02
C THR A 36 -2.83 -5.10 -2.76
N PRO A 37 -4.02 -4.60 -3.15
CA PRO A 37 -4.14 -3.44 -4.00
C PRO A 37 -3.88 -2.13 -3.25
N TYR A 38 -4.00 -2.07 -1.92
CA TYR A 38 -3.92 -0.84 -1.15
C TYR A 38 -2.56 -0.62 -0.51
N CYS A 39 -2.17 0.65 -0.39
CA CYS A 39 -1.05 1.06 0.45
C CYS A 39 -1.61 1.67 1.73
N CYS A 40 -1.29 1.06 2.87
CA CYS A 40 -1.81 1.40 4.20
C CYS A 40 -0.66 1.86 5.10
N LYS A 41 -0.93 2.83 5.99
CA LYS A 41 0.02 3.30 7.00
C LYS A 41 -0.71 3.54 8.31
N ARG A 42 -0.08 3.18 9.42
CA ARG A 42 -0.59 3.54 10.75
C ARG A 42 -0.60 5.04 10.91
N THR A 43 -1.73 5.58 11.39
CA THR A 43 -1.82 6.98 11.84
C THR A 43 -0.77 7.30 12.87
#